data_AF-A0A2V8L9I7-F1
#
_entry.id   AF-A0A2V8L9I7-F1
#
_cell.length_a   1.000
_cell.length_b   1.000
_cell.length_c   1.000
_cell.angle_alpha   90.00
_cell.angle_beta   90.00
_cell.angle_gamma   90.00
#
_symmetry.space_group_name_H-M   'P 1'
#
loop_
_entity.id
_entity.type
_entity.pdbx_description
1 polymer ?
#
loop_
_entity_poly.entity_id
_entity_poly.type
_entity_poly.pdbx_seq_one_letter_code
_entity_poly.pdbx_strand_id
1 'polypeptide(L)'
;MMKVTITRLKKMAFVLAGAMVAAMLLVVAAPARATDDDSAALYKSKCAMCHGQTAEKKFDATKADDVLIASVLKGKKLEKPPNMPAFEEKGITADQAKAFVAYMKSLKQ
;
A
#
# COMPACT_ATOMS: atom_id res chain seq x y z
N MET A 1 27.20 -6.67 -51.44
CA MET A 1 26.96 -5.52 -50.54
C MET A 1 25.67 -5.63 -49.71
N MET A 2 24.95 -6.77 -49.69
CA MET A 2 23.64 -6.93 -49.01
C MET A 2 23.72 -7.28 -47.51
N LYS A 3 24.85 -7.82 -47.03
CA LYS A 3 24.99 -8.35 -45.66
C LYS A 3 24.98 -7.25 -44.59
N VAL A 4 25.49 -6.06 -44.90
CA VAL A 4 25.62 -4.94 -43.95
C VAL A 4 24.25 -4.38 -43.53
N THR A 5 23.27 -4.41 -44.43
CA THR A 5 21.91 -3.87 -44.19
C THR A 5 21.10 -4.73 -43.22
N ILE A 6 21.22 -6.07 -43.34
CA ILE A 6 20.52 -7.04 -42.48
C ILE A 6 21.09 -7.01 -41.05
N THR A 7 22.41 -6.86 -40.90
CA THR A 7 23.05 -6.77 -39.57
C THR A 7 22.65 -5.50 -38.83
N ARG A 8 22.46 -4.38 -39.54
CA ARG A 8 22.01 -3.12 -38.92
C ARG A 8 20.54 -3.16 -38.51
N LEU A 9 19.67 -3.76 -39.32
CA LEU A 9 18.25 -3.92 -38.99
C LEU A 9 18.06 -4.81 -37.74
N LYS A 10 18.83 -5.90 -37.63
CA LYS A 10 18.81 -6.81 -36.47
C LYS A 10 19.31 -6.14 -35.18
N LYS A 11 20.33 -5.26 -35.29
CA LYS A 11 20.82 -4.45 -34.16
C LYS A 11 19.80 -3.40 -33.71
N MET A 12 19.12 -2.71 -34.63
CA MET A 12 18.07 -1.75 -34.25
C MET A 12 16.87 -2.42 -33.59
N ALA A 13 16.45 -3.59 -34.08
CA ALA A 13 15.40 -4.39 -33.43
C ALA A 13 15.80 -4.82 -32.00
N PHE A 14 17.07 -5.17 -31.79
CA PHE A 14 17.58 -5.55 -30.46
C PHE A 14 17.66 -4.36 -29.50
N VAL A 15 18.02 -3.17 -30.00
CA VAL A 15 18.04 -1.93 -29.22
C VAL A 15 16.63 -1.48 -28.84
N LEU A 16 15.67 -1.56 -29.78
CA LEU A 16 14.26 -1.24 -29.52
C LEU A 16 13.62 -2.21 -28.50
N ALA A 17 13.88 -3.51 -28.64
CA ALA A 17 13.43 -4.51 -27.67
C ALA A 17 14.06 -4.29 -26.29
N GLY A 18 15.36 -3.99 -26.23
CA GLY A 18 16.06 -3.67 -24.99
C GLY A 18 15.53 -2.42 -24.29
N ALA A 19 15.21 -1.37 -25.06
CA ALA A 19 14.63 -0.13 -24.54
C ALA A 19 13.23 -0.35 -23.94
N MET A 20 12.40 -1.20 -24.55
CA MET A 20 11.09 -1.54 -23.99
C MET A 20 11.18 -2.35 -22.70
N VAL A 21 12.10 -3.31 -22.62
CA VAL A 21 12.32 -4.10 -21.38
C VAL A 21 12.84 -3.20 -20.25
N ALA A 22 13.77 -2.28 -20.56
CA ALA A 22 14.28 -1.31 -19.59
C ALA A 22 13.18 -0.36 -19.07
N ALA A 23 12.27 0.08 -19.93
CA ALA A 23 11.12 0.91 -19.53
C ALA A 23 10.14 0.13 -18.63
N MET A 24 9.91 -1.16 -18.88
CA MET A 24 9.06 -2.01 -18.04
C MET A 24 9.63 -2.25 -16.64
N LEU A 25 10.97 -2.37 -16.52
CA LEU A 25 11.66 -2.51 -15.24
C LEU A 25 11.54 -1.25 -14.35
N LEU A 26 11.46 -0.06 -14.95
CA LEU A 26 11.30 1.19 -14.20
C LEU A 26 9.89 1.37 -13.62
N VAL A 27 8.86 0.78 -14.24
CA VAL A 27 7.47 0.86 -13.74
C VAL A 27 7.25 -0.03 -12.52
N VAL A 28 7.96 -1.15 -12.39
CA VAL A 28 7.86 -2.07 -11.24
C VAL A 28 8.52 -1.52 -9.97
N ALA A 29 9.48 -0.59 -10.10
CA ALA A 29 10.19 -0.01 -8.96
C ALA A 29 9.45 1.18 -8.33
N ALA A 30 8.34 1.65 -8.91
CA ALA A 30 7.55 2.71 -8.31
C ALA A 30 6.76 2.15 -7.11
N PRO A 31 6.92 2.71 -5.89
CA PRO A 31 6.08 2.31 -4.78
C PRO A 31 4.64 2.68 -5.15
N ALA A 32 3.74 1.71 -5.09
CA ALA A 32 2.32 1.96 -5.25
C ALA A 32 1.92 2.97 -4.16
N ARG A 33 1.67 4.22 -4.56
CA ARG A 33 1.15 5.22 -3.63
C ARG A 33 -0.25 4.79 -3.26
N ALA A 34 -0.45 4.41 -2.00
CA ALA A 34 -1.79 4.24 -1.44
C ALA A 34 -2.53 5.56 -1.62
N THR A 35 -3.52 5.59 -2.51
CA THR A 35 -4.41 6.74 -2.66
C THR A 35 -5.45 6.70 -1.54
N ASP A 36 -6.03 7.86 -1.21
CA ASP A 36 -7.05 7.94 -0.15
C ASP A 36 -8.27 7.05 -0.45
N ASP A 37 -8.62 6.87 -1.74
CA ASP A 37 -9.68 5.96 -2.19
C ASP A 37 -9.41 4.49 -1.82
N ASP A 38 -8.17 4.04 -1.97
CA ASP A 38 -7.75 2.68 -1.59
C ASP A 38 -7.83 2.50 -0.08
N SER A 39 -7.49 3.56 0.67
CA SER A 39 -7.51 3.55 2.13
C SER A 39 -8.94 3.44 2.67
N ALA A 40 -9.90 4.16 2.08
CA ALA A 40 -11.31 4.09 2.46
C ALA A 40 -11.95 2.72 2.17
N ALA A 41 -11.67 2.16 0.98
CA ALA A 41 -12.19 0.85 0.57
C ALA A 41 -11.61 -0.27 1.46
N LEU A 42 -10.30 -0.26 1.70
CA LEU A 42 -9.64 -1.22 2.57
C LEU A 42 -10.07 -1.07 4.03
N TYR A 43 -10.23 0.17 4.53
CA TYR A 43 -10.79 0.43 5.85
C TYR A 43 -12.17 -0.22 6.01
N LYS A 44 -13.06 -0.03 5.03
CA LYS A 44 -14.42 -0.61 5.04
C LYS A 44 -14.38 -2.14 5.04
N SER A 45 -13.42 -2.74 4.34
CA SER A 45 -13.27 -4.20 4.25
C SER A 45 -12.63 -4.85 5.48
N LYS A 46 -11.63 -4.19 6.09
CA LYS A 46 -10.73 -4.82 7.07
C LYS A 46 -10.80 -4.24 8.48
N CYS A 47 -11.22 -2.98 8.62
CA CYS A 47 -11.12 -2.24 9.88
C CYS A 47 -12.50 -1.89 10.45
N ALA A 48 -13.47 -1.53 9.58
CA ALA A 48 -14.80 -1.07 9.97
C ALA A 48 -15.62 -2.10 10.76
N MET A 49 -15.32 -3.40 10.63
CA MET A 49 -15.98 -4.45 11.40
C MET A 49 -15.79 -4.27 12.92
N CYS A 50 -14.63 -3.77 13.35
CA CYS A 50 -14.31 -3.55 14.75
C CYS A 50 -14.40 -2.07 15.15
N HIS A 51 -14.01 -1.17 14.24
CA HIS A 51 -13.93 0.26 14.50
C HIS A 51 -15.22 1.03 14.16
N GLY A 52 -16.17 0.42 13.45
CA GLY A 52 -17.37 1.12 12.97
C GLY A 52 -17.14 1.81 11.63
N GLN A 53 -18.21 2.31 11.01
CA GLN A 53 -18.10 2.94 9.68
C GLN A 53 -17.40 4.29 9.75
N THR A 54 -17.50 4.99 10.87
CA THR A 54 -16.87 6.29 11.13
C THR A 54 -15.69 6.19 12.09
N ALA A 55 -15.16 4.98 12.31
CA ALA A 55 -14.10 4.68 13.28
C ALA A 55 -14.44 4.97 14.76
N GLU A 56 -15.72 5.24 15.06
CA GLU A 56 -16.23 5.68 16.37
C GLU A 56 -16.00 4.68 17.53
N LYS A 57 -15.47 3.48 17.26
CA LYS A 57 -15.22 2.43 18.24
C LYS A 57 -13.74 2.13 18.35
N LYS A 58 -13.26 2.00 19.59
CA LYS A 58 -11.93 1.45 19.93
C LYS A 58 -10.76 2.13 19.21
N PHE A 59 -10.98 3.34 18.69
CA PHE A 59 -9.96 4.22 18.15
C PHE A 59 -9.70 5.34 19.16
N ASP A 60 -8.44 5.63 19.43
CA ASP A 60 -8.03 6.68 20.34
C ASP A 60 -7.16 7.68 19.57
N ALA A 61 -7.83 8.67 18.97
CA ALA A 61 -7.19 9.68 18.13
C ALA A 61 -6.19 10.56 18.89
N THR A 62 -6.21 10.54 20.23
CA THR A 62 -5.31 11.34 21.09
C THR A 62 -3.89 10.77 21.14
N LYS A 63 -3.71 9.51 20.73
CA LYS A 63 -2.39 8.89 20.67
C LYS A 63 -1.56 9.45 19.53
N ALA A 64 -0.25 9.42 19.71
CA ALA A 64 0.72 9.73 18.67
C ALA A 64 0.56 8.80 17.47
N ASP A 65 0.75 9.34 16.27
CA ASP A 65 0.59 8.61 15.01
C ASP A 65 1.44 7.35 14.97
N ASP A 66 2.69 7.42 15.41
CA ASP A 66 3.61 6.28 15.43
C ASP A 66 3.08 5.12 16.29
N VAL A 67 2.40 5.44 17.41
CA VAL A 67 1.78 4.44 18.27
C VAL A 67 0.56 3.81 17.60
N LEU A 68 -0.23 4.61 16.88
CA LEU A 68 -1.39 4.12 16.13
C LEU A 68 -0.96 3.25 14.95
N ILE A 69 0.05 3.68 14.19
CA ILE A 69 0.65 2.95 13.07
C ILE A 69 1.22 1.61 13.56
N ALA A 70 2.00 1.63 14.64
CA ALA A 70 2.54 0.41 15.23
C ALA A 70 1.43 -0.55 15.69
N SER A 71 0.32 -0.02 16.20
CA SER A 71 -0.83 -0.83 16.61
C SER A 71 -1.53 -1.49 15.42
N VAL A 72 -1.58 -0.83 14.25
CA VAL A 72 -2.12 -1.43 13.02
C VAL A 72 -1.20 -2.55 12.53
N LEU A 73 0.10 -2.29 12.48
CA LEU A 73 1.08 -3.27 11.96
C LEU A 73 1.20 -4.50 12.87
N LYS A 74 1.48 -4.28 14.16
CA LYS A 74 1.76 -5.35 15.13
C LYS A 74 0.52 -5.90 15.83
N GLY A 75 -0.63 -5.26 15.63
CA GLY A 75 -1.84 -5.58 16.37
C GLY A 75 -1.76 -5.12 17.84
N LYS A 76 -2.86 -5.32 18.56
CA LYS A 76 -2.95 -4.99 19.98
C LYS A 76 -3.80 -6.01 20.70
N LYS A 77 -3.24 -6.62 21.74
CA LYS A 77 -4.02 -7.39 22.71
C LYS A 77 -4.84 -6.41 23.54
N LEU A 78 -6.16 -6.57 23.49
CA LEU A 78 -7.11 -5.82 24.30
C LEU A 78 -7.44 -6.65 25.53
N GLU A 79 -7.78 -5.99 26.64
CA GLU A 79 -8.17 -6.67 27.89
C GLU A 79 -9.40 -7.59 27.70
N LYS A 80 -10.25 -7.26 26.72
CA LYS A 80 -11.42 -8.06 26.34
C LYS A 80 -11.36 -8.35 24.84
N PRO A 81 -11.56 -9.62 24.41
CA PRO A 81 -11.62 -9.97 23.00
C PRO A 81 -12.78 -9.24 22.29
N PRO A 82 -12.70 -9.04 20.97
CA PRO A 82 -11.63 -9.49 20.07
C PRO A 82 -10.38 -8.61 20.13
N ASN A 83 -9.19 -9.24 20.09
CA ASN A 83 -7.92 -8.53 19.95
C ASN A 83 -7.79 -7.92 18.56
N MET A 84 -7.05 -6.81 18.43
CA MET A 84 -6.72 -6.25 17.13
C MET A 84 -5.58 -7.09 16.50
N PRO A 85 -5.80 -7.70 15.33
CA PRO A 85 -4.79 -8.54 14.69
C PRO A 85 -3.61 -7.71 14.17
N ALA A 86 -2.45 -8.35 14.02
CA ALA A 86 -1.34 -7.78 13.28
C ALA A 86 -1.69 -7.77 11.78
N PHE A 87 -1.75 -6.58 11.17
CA PHE A 87 -2.04 -6.47 9.75
C PHE A 87 -0.78 -6.48 8.87
N GLU A 88 0.41 -6.33 9.46
CA GLU A 88 1.68 -6.50 8.75
C GLU A 88 1.79 -7.91 8.15
N GLU A 89 1.42 -8.95 8.92
CA GLU A 89 1.36 -10.34 8.45
C GLU A 89 0.30 -10.57 7.35
N LYS A 90 -0.63 -9.63 7.20
CA LYS A 90 -1.66 -9.62 6.16
C LYS A 90 -1.27 -8.76 4.95
N GLY A 91 -0.02 -8.28 4.90
CA GLY A 91 0.53 -7.51 3.80
C GLY A 91 0.26 -6.01 3.87
N ILE A 92 -0.19 -5.47 5.02
CA ILE A 92 -0.30 -4.02 5.21
C ILE A 92 1.08 -3.43 5.47
N THR A 93 1.47 -2.45 4.65
CA THR A 93 2.74 -1.73 4.79
C THR A 93 2.62 -0.59 5.79
N ALA A 94 3.77 -0.05 6.22
CA ALA A 94 3.81 1.13 7.10
C ALA A 94 3.12 2.35 6.47
N ASP A 95 3.27 2.56 5.16
CA ASP A 95 2.63 3.65 4.44
C ASP A 95 1.10 3.51 4.42
N GLN A 96 0.60 2.28 4.22
CA GLN A 96 -0.84 1.99 4.30
C GLN A 96 -1.37 2.17 5.73
N ALA A 97 -0.63 1.71 6.74
CA ALA A 97 -0.99 1.91 8.14
C ALA A 97 -1.09 3.41 8.49
N LYS A 98 -0.15 4.23 8.00
CA LYS A 98 -0.19 5.69 8.14
C LYS A 98 -1.43 6.28 7.45
N ALA A 99 -1.72 5.86 6.23
CA ALA A 99 -2.92 6.31 5.50
C ALA A 99 -4.21 5.94 6.25
N PHE A 100 -4.29 4.74 6.84
CA PHE A 100 -5.45 4.35 7.65
C PHE A 100 -5.59 5.18 8.92
N VAL A 101 -4.51 5.47 9.63
CA VAL A 101 -4.56 6.32 10.82
C VAL A 101 -5.02 7.73 10.46
N ALA A 102 -4.48 8.30 9.37
CA ALA A 102 -4.93 9.60 8.86
C ALA A 102 -6.41 9.58 8.46
N TYR A 103 -6.83 8.54 7.73
CA TYR A 103 -8.22 8.35 7.33
C TYR A 103 -9.15 8.27 8.55
N MET A 104 -8.85 7.44 9.53
CA MET A 104 -9.64 7.33 10.76
C MET A 104 -9.73 8.66 11.50
N LYS A 105 -8.64 9.43 11.60
CA LYS A 105 -8.66 10.78 12.20
C LYS A 105 -9.50 11.79 11.41
N SER A 106 -9.59 11.63 10.08
CA SER A 106 -10.41 12.49 9.22
C SER A 106 -11.91 12.17 9.32
N LEU A 107 -12.26 10.96 9.73
CA LEU A 107 -13.64 10.58 9.98
C LEU A 107 -14.16 11.30 11.23
N LYS A 108 -15.45 11.65 11.24
CA LYS A 108 -16.13 12.23 12.40
C LYS A 108 -16.27 11.17 13.50
N GLN A 109 -15.19 10.99 14.28
CA GLN A 109 -15.11 10.17 15.49
C GLN A 109 -16.15 10.62 16.53
#